data_AF-A0A6C0DAH9-F1
#
_entry.id   AF-A0A6C0DAH9-F1
#
_cell.length_a   1.000
_cell.length_b   1.000
_cell.length_c   1.000
_cell.angle_alpha   90.00
_cell.angle_beta   90.00
_cell.angle_gamma   90.00
#
_symmetry.space_group_name_H-M   'P 1'
#
loop_
_entity.id
_entity.type
_entity.pdbx_description
1 polymer ?
#
loop_
_entity_poly.entity_id
_entity_poly.type
_entity_poly.pdbx_seq_one_letter_code
_entity_poly.pdbx_strand_id
1 'polypeptide(L)'
;MDITNKLLKKYFILHQNGKNSFVNDKEKSYDYFKDSLLVLDELKKNHFDNIKKHRELLEESESDCYKYINLTIESSIETEYNKTKVYDNASLLKSIKCGSLDEIKSAKYGQIDFKECISNQTILHHAIKHGDTTFLKYAFKLGARVDLTNSEGYTLLEYACLEEDPNMIEFLGNYGADMKKHLYFRDGTIKYKNKNDSIDISILLKIILSYSNSIDDNYEKMNNQIYNKIKLIKNSIDLNQKINLNDYTYNDMFNCLSLLLNRLPEESSMTYLNIITEELSFILNNKLGCPTNKLEIILVNLVPFIEYPFTISIDWIISLELKFLIIKLIKKNKINSLDIKKELINQLWDKYIKTNIIQEDYLGCLISQWISKIKV
;
A
#
# COMPACT_ATOMS: atom_id res chain seq x y z
N MET A 1 -6.57 -52.71 -6.17
CA MET A 1 -6.82 -51.50 -6.99
C MET A 1 -5.47 -50.86 -7.24
N ASP A 2 -5.03 -50.79 -8.49
CA ASP A 2 -3.72 -50.23 -8.89
C ASP A 2 -3.52 -48.84 -8.27
N ILE A 3 -2.34 -48.55 -7.73
CA ILE A 3 -2.04 -47.30 -6.98
C ILE A 3 -2.39 -46.08 -7.83
N THR A 4 -2.11 -46.16 -9.13
CA THR A 4 -2.47 -45.14 -10.12
C THR A 4 -3.97 -44.84 -10.17
N ASN A 5 -4.83 -45.86 -10.14
CA ASN A 5 -6.29 -45.67 -10.15
C ASN A 5 -6.79 -44.99 -8.88
N LYS A 6 -6.15 -45.26 -7.73
CA LYS A 6 -6.47 -44.59 -6.47
C LYS A 6 -6.10 -43.10 -6.51
N LEU A 7 -4.93 -42.77 -7.05
CA LEU A 7 -4.47 -41.39 -7.23
C LEU A 7 -5.32 -40.61 -8.25
N LEU A 8 -5.64 -41.21 -9.40
CA LEU A 8 -6.57 -40.62 -10.38
C LEU A 8 -7.94 -40.33 -9.76
N LYS A 9 -8.49 -41.28 -9.00
CA LYS A 9 -9.75 -41.07 -8.29
C LYS A 9 -9.64 -39.93 -7.27
N LYS A 10 -8.54 -39.86 -6.52
CA LYS A 10 -8.28 -38.77 -5.56
C LYS A 10 -8.22 -37.41 -6.26
N TYR A 11 -7.51 -37.31 -7.38
CA TYR A 11 -7.42 -36.10 -8.21
C TYR A 11 -8.81 -35.59 -8.61
N PHE A 12 -9.63 -36.43 -9.27
CA PHE A 12 -10.94 -35.97 -9.74
C PHE A 12 -11.93 -35.65 -8.62
N ILE A 13 -11.85 -36.34 -7.48
CA ILE A 13 -12.65 -36.01 -6.29
C ILE A 13 -12.30 -34.60 -5.80
N LEU A 14 -11.01 -34.28 -5.66
CA LEU A 14 -10.55 -32.96 -5.22
C LEU A 14 -10.98 -31.88 -6.21
N HIS A 15 -10.74 -32.09 -7.51
CA HIS A 15 -11.18 -31.18 -8.56
C HIS A 15 -12.70 -30.91 -8.52
N GLN A 16 -13.53 -31.95 -8.36
CA GLN A 16 -14.99 -31.79 -8.30
C GLN A 16 -15.43 -31.06 -7.03
N ASN A 17 -14.82 -31.36 -5.88
CA ASN A 17 -15.08 -30.66 -4.62
C ASN A 17 -14.70 -29.18 -4.71
N GLY A 18 -13.60 -28.87 -5.40
CA GLY A 18 -13.20 -27.49 -5.74
C GLY A 18 -14.29 -26.75 -6.51
N LYS A 19 -14.80 -27.35 -7.61
CA LYS A 19 -15.90 -26.75 -8.39
C LYS A 19 -17.16 -26.52 -7.57
N ASN A 20 -17.57 -27.51 -6.78
CA ASN A 20 -18.79 -27.42 -5.97
C ASN A 20 -18.73 -26.35 -4.87
N SER A 21 -17.53 -26.11 -4.32
CA SER A 21 -17.34 -25.13 -3.24
C SER A 21 -17.12 -23.70 -3.73
N PHE A 22 -16.76 -23.49 -5.01
CA PHE A 22 -16.32 -22.18 -5.51
C PHE A 22 -17.34 -21.04 -5.30
N VAL A 23 -18.64 -21.31 -5.45
CA VAL A 23 -19.69 -20.28 -5.31
C VAL A 23 -19.87 -19.86 -3.85
N ASN A 24 -19.80 -20.80 -2.91
CA ASN A 24 -20.14 -20.58 -1.51
C ASN A 24 -18.92 -20.27 -0.64
N ASP A 25 -17.75 -20.82 -0.99
CA ASP A 25 -16.51 -20.75 -0.24
C ASP A 25 -15.31 -20.84 -1.20
N LYS A 26 -14.95 -19.68 -1.77
CA LYS A 26 -13.81 -19.54 -2.69
C LYS A 26 -12.50 -19.97 -2.04
N GLU A 27 -12.37 -19.78 -0.73
CA GLU A 27 -11.17 -20.12 0.03
C GLU A 27 -10.96 -21.64 0.12
N LYS A 28 -12.01 -22.37 0.46
CA LYS A 28 -11.99 -23.84 0.48
C LYS A 28 -11.84 -24.44 -0.91
N SER A 29 -12.45 -23.79 -1.91
CA SER A 29 -12.30 -24.16 -3.32
C SER A 29 -10.85 -24.08 -3.79
N TYR A 30 -10.14 -23.00 -3.42
CA TYR A 30 -8.71 -22.84 -3.70
C TYR A 30 -7.88 -23.99 -3.14
N ASP A 31 -8.09 -24.36 -1.87
CA ASP A 31 -7.33 -25.43 -1.21
C ASP A 31 -7.53 -26.79 -1.93
N TYR A 32 -8.76 -27.09 -2.35
CA TYR A 32 -9.05 -28.31 -3.13
C TYR A 32 -8.34 -28.33 -4.49
N PHE A 33 -8.34 -27.23 -5.24
CA PHE A 33 -7.66 -27.18 -6.54
C PHE A 33 -6.14 -27.29 -6.40
N LYS A 34 -5.57 -26.67 -5.36
CA LYS A 34 -4.15 -26.79 -5.02
C LYS A 34 -3.76 -28.23 -4.70
N ASP A 35 -4.51 -28.89 -3.83
CA ASP A 35 -4.31 -30.30 -3.49
C ASP A 35 -4.49 -31.22 -4.71
N SER A 36 -5.44 -30.90 -5.59
CA SER A 36 -5.66 -31.61 -6.85
C SER A 36 -4.40 -31.54 -7.73
N LEU A 37 -3.81 -30.36 -7.92
CA LEU A 37 -2.59 -30.19 -8.71
C LEU A 37 -1.39 -30.93 -8.12
N LEU A 38 -1.24 -30.95 -6.79
CA LEU A 38 -0.17 -31.73 -6.13
C LEU A 38 -0.27 -33.23 -6.44
N VAL A 39 -1.48 -33.78 -6.43
CA VAL A 39 -1.72 -35.18 -6.80
C VAL A 39 -1.43 -35.41 -8.30
N LEU A 40 -1.76 -34.45 -9.16
CA LEU A 40 -1.46 -34.52 -10.58
C LEU A 40 0.04 -34.52 -10.87
N ASP A 41 0.82 -33.70 -10.15
CA ASP A 41 2.28 -33.67 -10.27
C ASP A 41 2.91 -35.00 -9.85
N GLU A 42 2.40 -35.62 -8.78
CA GLU A 42 2.82 -36.96 -8.36
C GLU A 42 2.53 -38.01 -9.45
N LEU A 43 1.33 -37.97 -10.03
CA LEU A 43 0.94 -38.85 -11.14
C LEU A 43 1.85 -38.67 -12.37
N LYS A 44 2.14 -37.42 -12.75
CA LYS A 44 3.01 -37.10 -13.89
C LYS A 44 4.45 -37.57 -13.68
N LYS A 45 4.97 -37.49 -12.45
CA LYS A 45 6.34 -37.92 -12.11
C LYS A 45 6.49 -39.44 -12.03
N ASN A 46 5.57 -40.12 -11.35
CA ASN A 46 5.75 -41.52 -10.95
C ASN A 46 4.95 -42.53 -11.78
N HIS A 47 3.94 -42.07 -12.53
CA HIS A 47 2.99 -42.95 -13.23
C HIS A 47 2.66 -42.51 -14.66
N PHE A 48 3.61 -41.83 -15.32
CA PHE A 48 3.43 -41.17 -16.63
C PHE A 48 2.81 -42.07 -17.70
N ASP A 49 3.29 -43.30 -17.86
CA ASP A 49 2.78 -44.21 -18.90
C ASP A 49 1.34 -44.66 -18.65
N ASN A 50 0.94 -44.80 -17.38
CA ASN A 50 -0.41 -45.24 -17.00
C ASN A 50 -1.46 -44.15 -17.20
N ILE A 51 -1.06 -42.88 -17.24
CA ILE A 51 -1.96 -41.73 -17.40
C ILE A 51 -2.08 -41.24 -18.85
N LYS A 52 -1.25 -41.72 -19.79
CA LYS A 52 -1.30 -41.33 -21.23
C LYS A 52 -2.70 -41.45 -21.84
N LYS A 53 -3.43 -42.50 -21.49
CA LYS A 53 -4.81 -42.76 -21.95
C LYS A 53 -5.85 -41.73 -21.46
N HIS A 54 -5.52 -40.94 -20.44
CA HIS A 54 -6.39 -39.90 -19.86
C HIS A 54 -5.84 -38.49 -20.09
N ARG A 55 -4.86 -38.34 -20.99
CA ARG A 55 -4.08 -37.11 -21.15
C ARG A 55 -4.92 -35.87 -21.43
N GLU A 56 -5.81 -35.92 -22.42
CA GLU A 56 -6.66 -34.77 -22.80
C GLU A 56 -7.51 -34.28 -21.62
N LEU A 57 -8.21 -35.20 -20.96
CA LEU A 57 -9.06 -34.89 -19.81
C LEU A 57 -8.25 -34.39 -18.59
N LEU A 58 -7.02 -34.87 -18.41
CA LEU A 58 -6.10 -34.36 -17.39
C LEU A 58 -5.61 -32.95 -17.73
N GLU A 59 -5.30 -32.66 -19.00
CA GLU A 59 -4.90 -31.32 -19.45
C GLU A 59 -6.04 -30.30 -19.30
N GLU A 60 -7.27 -30.67 -19.66
CA GLU A 60 -8.47 -29.83 -19.45
C GLU A 60 -8.74 -29.55 -17.97
N SER A 61 -8.77 -30.59 -17.14
CA SER A 61 -9.01 -30.45 -15.69
C SER A 61 -7.89 -29.70 -14.97
N GLU A 62 -6.65 -29.85 -15.44
CA GLU A 62 -5.52 -29.07 -14.95
C GLU A 62 -5.69 -27.59 -15.29
N SER A 63 -6.06 -27.27 -16.53
CA SER A 63 -6.38 -25.89 -16.94
C SER A 63 -7.52 -25.30 -16.12
N ASP A 64 -8.55 -26.09 -15.84
CA ASP A 64 -9.65 -25.69 -14.96
C ASP A 64 -9.18 -25.37 -13.53
N CYS A 65 -8.30 -26.21 -12.94
CA CYS A 65 -7.73 -25.93 -11.62
C CYS A 65 -7.06 -24.55 -11.58
N TYR A 66 -6.19 -24.26 -12.55
CA TYR A 66 -5.51 -22.96 -12.63
C TYR A 66 -6.48 -21.80 -12.84
N LYS A 67 -7.52 -21.98 -13.67
CA LYS A 67 -8.56 -20.97 -13.89
C LYS A 67 -9.23 -20.58 -12.56
N TYR A 68 -9.69 -21.55 -11.78
CA TYR A 68 -10.37 -21.25 -10.51
C TYR A 68 -9.43 -20.71 -9.44
N ILE A 69 -8.19 -21.21 -9.37
CA ILE A 69 -7.15 -20.65 -8.50
C ILE A 69 -6.95 -19.16 -8.83
N ASN A 70 -6.79 -18.81 -10.11
CA ASN A 70 -6.58 -17.44 -10.55
C ASN A 70 -7.78 -16.55 -10.21
N LEU A 71 -9.01 -17.02 -10.43
CA LEU A 71 -10.22 -16.28 -10.07
C LEU A 71 -10.33 -16.05 -8.55
N THR A 72 -9.95 -17.02 -7.72
CA THR A 72 -9.93 -16.83 -6.27
C THR A 72 -8.90 -15.78 -5.88
N ILE A 73 -7.67 -15.88 -6.40
CA ILE A 73 -6.58 -14.93 -6.16
C ILE A 73 -6.99 -13.50 -6.58
N GLU A 74 -7.54 -13.34 -7.78
CA GLU A 74 -8.06 -12.05 -8.28
C GLU A 74 -9.14 -11.49 -7.35
N SER A 75 -10.07 -12.33 -6.88
CA SER A 75 -11.07 -11.87 -5.92
C SER A 75 -10.50 -11.51 -4.55
N SER A 76 -9.45 -12.20 -4.07
CA SER A 76 -8.77 -11.87 -2.81
C SER A 76 -8.02 -10.54 -2.90
N ILE A 77 -7.47 -10.21 -4.07
CA ILE A 77 -6.84 -8.92 -4.37
C ILE A 77 -7.86 -7.76 -4.31
N GLU A 78 -9.14 -8.05 -4.49
CA GLU A 78 -10.23 -7.06 -4.52
C GLU A 78 -11.02 -6.98 -3.21
N THR A 79 -11.02 -8.04 -2.40
CA THR A 79 -11.70 -8.04 -1.10
C THR A 79 -11.01 -7.12 -0.11
N GLU A 80 -11.77 -6.21 0.49
CA GLU A 80 -11.30 -5.50 1.68
C GLU A 80 -11.10 -6.46 2.84
N TYR A 81 -10.02 -6.28 3.59
CA TYR A 81 -9.80 -7.04 4.81
C TYR A 81 -10.89 -6.68 5.83
N ASN A 82 -11.68 -7.68 6.21
CA ASN A 82 -12.72 -7.53 7.22
C ASN A 82 -12.10 -7.16 8.57
N LYS A 83 -12.46 -5.99 9.10
CA LYS A 83 -12.09 -5.49 10.44
C LYS A 83 -12.81 -6.30 11.53
N THR A 84 -12.45 -7.56 11.75
CA THR A 84 -13.18 -8.41 12.71
C THR A 84 -12.38 -8.85 13.93
N LYS A 85 -11.15 -8.35 14.10
CA LYS A 85 -10.44 -8.37 15.37
C LYS A 85 -9.50 -7.18 15.45
N VAL A 86 -9.79 -6.23 16.35
CA VAL A 86 -8.92 -5.10 16.67
C VAL A 86 -8.10 -5.50 17.89
N TYR A 87 -6.78 -5.54 17.76
CA TYR A 87 -5.91 -5.76 18.92
C TYR A 87 -5.97 -4.54 19.85
N ASP A 88 -5.96 -4.79 21.15
CA ASP A 88 -5.91 -3.74 22.16
C ASP A 88 -4.48 -3.17 22.22
N ASN A 89 -4.35 -1.85 22.03
CA ASN A 89 -3.04 -1.20 22.10
C ASN A 89 -2.39 -1.30 23.49
N ALA A 90 -3.17 -1.46 24.56
CA ALA A 90 -2.64 -1.69 25.90
C ALA A 90 -1.97 -3.07 26.02
N SER A 91 -2.51 -4.12 25.40
CA SER A 91 -1.89 -5.44 25.37
C SER A 91 -0.61 -5.43 24.55
N LEU A 92 -0.64 -4.79 23.37
CA LEU A 92 0.53 -4.63 22.53
C LEU A 92 1.65 -3.87 23.26
N LEU A 93 1.31 -2.82 24.02
CA LEU A 93 2.29 -2.08 24.81
C LEU A 93 2.91 -2.95 25.91
N LYS A 94 2.12 -3.81 26.55
CA LYS A 94 2.63 -4.79 27.52
C LYS A 94 3.56 -5.79 26.83
N SER A 95 3.24 -6.24 25.61
CA SER A 95 4.07 -7.15 24.84
C SER A 95 5.47 -6.56 24.57
N ILE A 96 5.55 -5.29 24.16
CA ILE A 96 6.81 -4.56 23.97
C ILE A 96 7.61 -4.48 25.28
N LYS A 97 6.97 -4.05 26.37
CA LYS A 97 7.63 -3.92 27.69
C LYS A 97 8.18 -5.24 28.22
N CYS A 98 7.54 -6.36 27.88
CA CYS A 98 7.96 -7.70 28.27
C CYS A 98 8.85 -8.39 27.21
N GLY A 99 9.14 -7.75 26.07
CA GLY A 99 9.89 -8.34 24.96
C GLY A 99 9.19 -9.53 24.27
N SER A 100 7.86 -9.64 24.39
CA SER A 100 7.08 -10.69 23.71
C SER A 100 6.63 -10.19 22.34
N LEU A 101 6.76 -11.08 21.34
CA LEU A 101 6.34 -10.83 19.97
C LEU A 101 5.10 -11.65 19.57
N ASP A 102 4.48 -12.35 20.52
CA ASP A 102 3.43 -13.33 20.21
C ASP A 102 2.16 -12.66 19.67
N GLU A 103 1.80 -11.51 20.25
CA GLU A 103 0.64 -10.73 19.82
C GLU A 103 0.82 -10.18 18.40
N ILE A 104 1.95 -9.52 18.12
CA ILE A 104 2.19 -8.95 16.79
C ILE A 104 2.41 -10.02 15.72
N LYS A 105 2.99 -11.18 16.05
CA LYS A 105 3.15 -12.30 15.12
C LYS A 105 1.82 -12.99 14.80
N SER A 106 0.86 -12.97 15.72
CA SER A 106 -0.47 -13.56 15.51
C SER A 106 -1.46 -12.60 14.83
N ALA A 107 -1.12 -11.32 14.74
CA ALA A 107 -1.91 -10.33 14.02
C ALA A 107 -1.83 -10.51 12.49
N LYS A 108 -2.92 -10.17 11.83
CA LYS A 108 -3.01 -10.08 10.36
C LYS A 108 -3.07 -8.62 9.93
N TYR A 109 -2.77 -8.39 8.64
CA TYR A 109 -2.86 -7.07 8.03
C TYR A 109 -4.21 -6.40 8.35
N GLY A 110 -4.19 -5.14 8.77
CA GLY A 110 -5.40 -4.37 9.08
C GLY A 110 -6.09 -4.69 10.42
N GLN A 111 -5.54 -5.60 11.25
CA GLN A 111 -6.08 -5.90 12.59
C GLN A 111 -5.54 -4.99 13.70
N ILE A 112 -4.53 -4.18 13.42
CA ILE A 112 -3.94 -3.23 14.37
C ILE A 112 -4.13 -1.82 13.81
N ASP A 113 -4.67 -0.92 14.62
CA ASP A 113 -4.65 0.51 14.33
C ASP A 113 -3.38 1.13 14.91
N PHE A 114 -2.38 1.32 14.04
CA PHE A 114 -1.10 1.91 14.42
C PHE A 114 -1.15 3.43 14.63
N LYS A 115 -2.28 4.10 14.33
CA LYS A 115 -2.44 5.56 14.52
C LYS A 115 -2.90 5.93 15.92
N GLU A 116 -3.55 5.01 16.62
CA GLU A 116 -4.01 5.25 17.98
C GLU A 116 -2.82 5.57 18.91
N CYS A 117 -2.99 6.59 19.74
CA CYS A 117 -1.96 7.07 20.64
C CYS A 117 -2.27 6.68 22.09
N ILE A 118 -1.29 6.10 22.78
CA ILE A 118 -1.26 5.92 24.23
C ILE A 118 -0.28 6.93 24.81
N SER A 119 -0.76 7.84 25.66
CA SER A 119 0.06 8.89 26.29
C SER A 119 0.81 9.73 25.24
N ASN A 120 0.08 10.28 24.26
CA ASN A 120 0.59 11.07 23.13
C ASN A 120 1.48 10.33 22.12
N GLN A 121 1.79 9.05 22.33
CA GLN A 121 2.68 8.26 21.47
C GLN A 121 1.94 7.10 20.82
N THR A 122 2.21 6.81 19.55
CA THR A 122 1.70 5.56 18.93
C THR A 122 2.48 4.36 19.46
N ILE A 123 1.94 3.16 19.26
CA ILE A 123 2.62 1.92 19.67
C ILE A 123 4.03 1.78 19.05
N LEU A 124 4.26 2.34 17.87
CA LEU A 124 5.56 2.33 17.19
C LEU A 124 6.58 3.27 17.86
N HIS A 125 6.14 4.41 18.39
CA HIS A 125 7.01 5.28 19.18
C HIS A 125 7.44 4.62 20.49
N HIS A 126 6.52 3.87 21.14
CA HIS A 126 6.87 3.05 22.30
C HIS A 126 7.89 1.97 21.92
N ALA A 127 7.76 1.33 20.75
CA ALA A 127 8.75 0.35 20.27
C ALA A 127 10.13 1.00 20.06
N ILE A 128 10.19 2.21 19.49
CA ILE A 128 11.44 2.97 19.34
C ILE A 128 12.09 3.24 20.69
N LYS A 129 11.30 3.73 21.67
CA LYS A 129 11.80 4.00 23.03
C LYS A 129 12.39 2.77 23.73
N HIS A 130 11.94 1.56 23.37
CA HIS A 130 12.46 0.30 23.91
C HIS A 130 13.51 -0.35 22.99
N GLY A 131 13.86 0.27 21.85
CA GLY A 131 14.80 -0.29 20.87
C GLY A 131 14.28 -1.53 20.13
N ASP A 132 12.96 -1.79 20.12
CA ASP A 132 12.38 -3.02 19.59
C ASP A 132 12.19 -2.97 18.06
N THR A 133 13.31 -3.06 17.34
CA THR A 133 13.34 -3.13 15.87
C THR A 133 12.61 -4.37 15.32
N THR A 134 12.52 -5.45 16.11
CA THR A 134 11.83 -6.67 15.68
C THR A 134 10.32 -6.45 15.65
N PHE A 135 9.76 -5.79 16.68
CA PHE A 135 8.37 -5.37 16.68
C PHE A 135 8.08 -4.42 15.50
N LEU A 136 8.92 -3.40 15.28
CA LEU A 136 8.76 -2.47 14.14
C LEU A 136 8.75 -3.20 12.80
N LYS A 137 9.66 -4.16 12.58
CA LYS A 137 9.71 -4.98 11.37
C LYS A 137 8.40 -5.74 11.13
N TYR A 138 7.80 -6.31 12.18
CA TYR A 138 6.49 -6.96 12.05
C TYR A 138 5.39 -5.94 11.79
N ALA A 139 5.39 -4.80 12.48
CA ALA A 139 4.40 -3.75 12.30
C ALA A 139 4.37 -3.21 10.85
N PHE A 140 5.54 -2.96 10.26
CA PHE A 140 5.65 -2.52 8.87
C PHE A 140 5.15 -3.58 7.89
N LYS A 141 5.37 -4.88 8.15
CA LYS A 141 4.76 -5.96 7.36
C LYS A 141 3.24 -6.03 7.49
N LEU A 142 2.68 -5.53 8.59
CA LEU A 142 1.25 -5.47 8.86
C LEU A 142 0.58 -4.18 8.35
N GLY A 143 1.34 -3.28 7.71
CA GLY A 143 0.82 -2.06 7.09
C GLY A 143 1.02 -0.78 7.90
N ALA A 144 1.82 -0.79 8.96
CA ALA A 144 2.25 0.46 9.60
C ALA A 144 3.04 1.32 8.62
N ARG A 145 2.79 2.64 8.60
CA ARG A 145 3.58 3.59 7.81
C ARG A 145 4.82 4.04 8.59
N VAL A 146 5.94 4.19 7.89
CA VAL A 146 7.22 4.61 8.49
C VAL A 146 7.20 6.07 8.94
N ASP A 147 6.41 6.91 8.28
CA ASP A 147 6.27 8.34 8.60
C ASP A 147 5.12 8.63 9.57
N LEU A 148 4.63 7.62 10.30
CA LEU A 148 3.59 7.82 11.30
C LEU A 148 4.01 8.85 12.34
N THR A 149 3.09 9.77 12.64
CA THR A 149 3.31 10.84 13.61
C THR A 149 2.65 10.54 14.96
N ASN A 150 3.29 10.98 16.04
CA ASN A 150 2.68 11.00 17.37
C ASN A 150 1.73 12.20 17.53
N SER A 151 1.11 12.37 18.70
CA SER A 151 0.15 13.47 18.95
C SER A 151 0.79 14.87 18.91
N GLU A 152 2.10 14.94 19.07
CA GLU A 152 2.91 16.16 18.97
C GLU A 152 3.32 16.46 17.52
N GLY A 153 3.15 15.50 16.62
CA GLY A 153 3.46 15.61 15.20
C GLY A 153 4.90 15.28 14.85
N TYR A 154 5.61 14.54 15.72
CA TYR A 154 6.91 13.96 15.42
C TYR A 154 6.74 12.63 14.71
N THR A 155 7.49 12.41 13.64
CA THR A 155 7.55 11.12 12.93
C THR A 155 8.41 10.12 13.70
N LEU A 156 8.36 8.84 13.32
CA LEU A 156 9.24 7.80 13.89
C LEU A 156 10.72 8.18 13.79
N LEU A 157 11.16 8.68 12.62
CA LEU A 157 12.55 9.08 12.42
C LEU A 157 12.94 10.28 13.29
N GLU A 158 12.08 11.29 13.38
CA GLU A 158 12.33 12.45 14.23
C GLU A 158 12.40 12.06 15.71
N TYR A 159 11.52 11.15 16.15
CA TYR A 159 11.54 10.64 17.52
C TYR A 159 12.81 9.81 17.81
N ALA A 160 13.26 8.97 16.87
CA ALA A 160 14.52 8.24 16.99
C ALA A 160 15.73 9.18 17.13
N CYS A 161 15.72 10.33 16.45
CA CYS A 161 16.73 11.37 16.64
C CYS A 161 16.69 12.00 18.03
N LEU A 162 15.50 12.22 18.61
CA LEU A 162 15.35 12.75 19.97
C LEU A 162 15.83 11.76 21.04
N GLU A 163 15.69 10.46 20.79
CA GLU A 163 16.21 9.40 21.66
C GLU A 163 17.72 9.13 21.44
N GLU A 164 18.37 9.85 20.50
CA GLU A 164 19.80 9.73 20.18
C GLU A 164 20.24 8.30 19.82
N ASP A 165 19.37 7.51 19.18
CA ASP A 165 19.65 6.12 18.79
C ASP A 165 20.04 6.02 17.29
N PRO A 166 21.34 6.01 16.95
CA PRO A 166 21.79 5.92 15.56
C PRO A 166 21.40 4.61 14.87
N ASN A 167 21.30 3.50 15.62
CA ASN A 167 20.91 2.21 15.05
C ASN A 167 19.44 2.24 14.63
N MET A 168 18.59 2.87 15.43
CA MET A 168 17.18 3.07 15.08
C MET A 168 17.01 4.02 13.89
N ILE A 169 17.82 5.08 13.81
CA ILE A 169 17.83 6.00 12.67
C ILE A 169 18.19 5.25 11.37
N GLU A 170 19.26 4.46 11.40
CA GLU A 170 19.67 3.62 10.26
C GLU A 170 18.58 2.60 9.90
N PHE A 171 18.02 1.93 10.91
CA PHE A 171 16.92 0.99 10.72
C PHE A 171 15.73 1.65 10.01
N LEU A 172 15.22 2.79 10.50
CA LEU A 172 14.09 3.47 9.86
C LEU A 172 14.43 3.94 8.43
N GLY A 173 15.67 4.35 8.18
CA GLY A 173 16.18 4.66 6.84
C GLY A 173 16.08 3.50 5.86
N ASN A 174 16.42 2.29 6.30
CA ASN A 174 16.27 1.06 5.50
C ASN A 174 14.79 0.72 5.21
N TYR A 175 13.87 1.17 6.06
CA TYR A 175 12.42 1.00 5.88
C TYR A 175 11.73 2.20 5.21
N GLY A 176 12.49 3.07 4.54
CA GLY A 176 11.96 4.10 3.64
C GLY A 176 11.87 5.51 4.22
N ALA A 177 12.26 5.72 5.49
CA ALA A 177 12.35 7.07 6.04
C ALA A 177 13.50 7.85 5.39
N ASP A 178 13.29 9.12 5.04
CA ASP A 178 14.30 9.95 4.39
C ASP A 178 14.58 11.22 5.19
N MET A 179 15.73 11.25 5.85
CA MET A 179 16.19 12.38 6.66
C MET A 179 16.19 13.70 5.88
N LYS A 180 16.54 13.70 4.58
CA LYS A 180 16.56 14.93 3.77
C LYS A 180 15.16 15.49 3.59
N LYS A 181 14.16 14.63 3.39
CA LYS A 181 12.74 15.04 3.31
C LYS A 181 12.27 15.65 4.63
N HIS A 182 12.61 15.03 5.78
CA HIS A 182 12.26 15.58 7.09
C HIS A 182 12.91 16.94 7.35
N LEU A 183 14.21 17.06 7.06
CA LEU A 183 14.94 18.33 7.18
C LEU A 183 14.31 19.40 6.29
N TYR A 184 14.06 19.10 5.01
CA TYR A 184 13.39 20.01 4.09
C TYR A 184 12.01 20.42 4.60
N PHE A 185 11.22 19.49 5.13
CA PHE A 185 9.91 19.79 5.68
C PHE A 185 9.99 20.73 6.89
N ARG A 186 10.93 20.49 7.81
CA ARG A 186 11.12 21.28 9.04
C ARG A 186 11.85 22.61 8.84
N ASP A 187 12.54 22.77 7.72
CA ASP A 187 13.23 24.01 7.36
C ASP A 187 12.24 25.17 7.10
N GLY A 188 12.73 26.40 7.08
CA GLY A 188 11.93 27.60 6.83
C GLY A 188 11.36 28.23 8.10
N THR A 189 10.75 29.40 7.90
CA THR A 189 10.26 30.28 8.97
C THR A 189 8.99 29.77 9.63
N ILE A 190 8.08 29.20 8.84
CA ILE A 190 6.83 28.62 9.35
C ILE A 190 7.11 27.20 9.84
N LYS A 191 6.84 26.94 11.12
CA LYS A 191 6.89 25.60 11.70
C LYS A 191 5.53 24.94 11.60
N TYR A 192 5.43 23.91 10.77
CA TYR A 192 4.23 23.12 10.63
C TYR A 192 4.23 21.92 11.58
N LYS A 193 3.11 21.71 12.28
CA LYS A 193 2.76 20.49 13.00
C LYS A 193 2.22 19.48 12.00
N ASN A 194 3.00 18.43 11.74
CA ASN A 194 2.63 17.35 10.85
C ASN A 194 1.72 16.35 11.56
N LYS A 195 0.57 16.01 10.99
CA LYS A 195 -0.27 14.87 11.41
C LYS A 195 -0.56 13.91 10.25
N ASN A 196 0.09 14.10 9.11
CA ASN A 196 0.09 13.12 8.04
C ASN A 196 1.06 11.99 8.39
N ASP A 197 0.84 10.86 7.74
CA ASP A 197 1.60 9.62 7.87
C ASP A 197 2.44 9.35 6.60
N SER A 198 2.67 10.39 5.79
CA SER A 198 3.57 10.42 4.64
C SER A 198 4.27 11.78 4.61
N ILE A 199 5.60 11.77 4.60
CA ILE A 199 6.39 13.00 4.56
C ILE A 199 6.21 13.76 3.23
N ASP A 200 6.00 13.04 2.12
CA ASP A 200 5.80 13.63 0.78
C ASP A 200 4.54 14.48 0.72
N ILE A 201 3.44 13.98 1.29
CA ILE A 201 2.18 14.72 1.38
C ILE A 201 2.36 16.00 2.18
N SER A 202 3.09 15.93 3.29
CA SER A 202 3.38 17.12 4.12
C SER A 202 4.28 18.13 3.43
N ILE A 203 5.25 17.68 2.63
CA ILE A 203 6.08 18.56 1.80
C ILE A 203 5.26 19.23 0.70
N LEU A 204 4.42 18.48 -0.01
CA LEU A 204 3.56 19.03 -1.07
C LEU A 204 2.59 20.08 -0.51
N LEU A 205 2.00 19.81 0.65
CA LEU A 205 1.19 20.77 1.38
C LEU A 205 1.99 22.02 1.77
N LYS A 206 3.20 21.85 2.31
CA LYS A 206 4.09 22.98 2.64
C LYS A 206 4.39 23.84 1.40
N ILE A 207 4.70 23.23 0.26
CA ILE A 207 4.95 23.93 -1.00
C ILE A 207 3.73 24.76 -1.39
N ILE A 208 2.55 24.15 -1.44
CA ILE A 208 1.30 24.85 -1.79
C ILE A 208 1.02 26.00 -0.81
N LEU A 209 1.09 25.74 0.50
CA LEU A 209 0.77 26.74 1.52
C LEU A 209 1.76 27.89 1.56
N SER A 210 3.01 27.71 1.09
CA SER A 210 3.97 28.81 1.02
C SER A 210 3.51 29.96 0.10
N TYR A 211 2.61 29.68 -0.86
CA TYR A 211 2.04 30.69 -1.75
C TYR A 211 1.08 31.66 -1.04
N SER A 212 0.59 31.35 0.17
CA SER A 212 -0.27 32.27 0.94
C SER A 212 0.38 33.62 1.20
N ASN A 213 1.71 33.66 1.28
CA ASN A 213 2.49 34.85 1.66
C ASN A 213 2.99 35.65 0.46
N SER A 214 2.68 35.19 -0.75
CA SER A 214 3.16 35.80 -1.98
C SER A 214 2.12 36.72 -2.63
N ILE A 215 1.15 37.20 -1.83
CA ILE A 215 0.17 38.17 -2.25
C ILE A 215 0.90 39.52 -2.37
N ASP A 216 1.44 39.80 -3.54
CA ASP A 216 1.76 41.17 -3.93
C ASP A 216 0.45 41.90 -4.25
N ASP A 217 0.36 43.19 -3.90
CA ASP A 217 -0.79 44.07 -4.13
C ASP A 217 -1.17 44.20 -5.63
N ASN A 218 -0.34 43.71 -6.55
CA ASN A 218 -0.67 43.50 -7.97
C ASN A 218 -1.31 42.12 -8.19
N TYR A 219 -2.46 41.88 -7.58
CA TYR A 219 -3.23 40.66 -7.78
C TYR A 219 -3.58 40.53 -9.27
N GLU A 220 -2.84 39.70 -10.01
CA GLU A 220 -3.22 39.32 -11.36
C GLU A 220 -4.64 38.75 -11.31
N LYS A 221 -5.51 39.28 -12.16
CA LYS A 221 -6.90 38.84 -12.24
C LYS A 221 -6.91 37.34 -12.51
N MET A 222 -7.35 36.56 -11.53
CA MET A 222 -7.43 35.10 -11.61
C MET A 222 -8.05 34.68 -12.95
N ASN A 223 -7.40 33.76 -13.65
CA ASN A 223 -7.94 33.25 -14.91
C ASN A 223 -9.32 32.61 -14.65
N ASN A 224 -10.36 33.15 -15.30
CA ASN A 224 -11.75 32.73 -15.11
C ASN A 224 -11.94 31.22 -15.38
N GLN A 225 -11.19 30.63 -16.31
CA GLN A 225 -11.28 29.20 -16.61
C GLN A 225 -10.74 28.34 -15.46
N ILE A 226 -9.57 28.69 -14.94
CA ILE A 226 -8.93 28.05 -13.79
C ILE A 226 -9.87 28.14 -12.58
N TYR A 227 -10.39 29.34 -12.29
CA TYR A 227 -11.33 29.56 -11.20
C TYR A 227 -12.57 28.68 -11.29
N ASN A 228 -13.21 28.64 -12.46
CA ASN A 228 -14.43 27.85 -12.67
C ASN A 228 -14.18 26.35 -12.47
N LYS A 229 -13.04 25.81 -12.93
CA LYS A 229 -12.69 24.41 -12.70
C LYS A 229 -12.40 24.09 -11.24
N ILE A 230 -11.63 24.93 -10.55
CA ILE A 230 -11.38 24.74 -9.12
C ILE A 230 -12.69 24.78 -8.34
N LYS A 231 -13.61 25.68 -8.70
CA LYS A 231 -14.95 25.73 -8.09
C LYS A 231 -15.72 24.42 -8.25
N LEU A 232 -15.66 23.79 -9.42
CA LEU A 232 -16.28 22.47 -9.64
C LEU A 232 -15.64 21.39 -8.76
N ILE A 233 -14.31 21.36 -8.67
CA ILE A 233 -13.58 20.42 -7.81
C ILE A 233 -13.95 20.61 -6.34
N LYS A 234 -14.00 21.87 -5.87
CA LYS A 234 -14.39 22.23 -4.49
C LYS A 234 -15.76 21.67 -4.11
N ASN A 235 -16.72 21.57 -5.04
CA ASN A 235 -18.04 21.01 -4.76
C ASN A 235 -18.03 19.51 -4.40
N SER A 236 -16.95 18.80 -4.72
CA SER A 236 -16.80 17.36 -4.48
C SER A 236 -16.08 17.01 -3.16
N ILE A 237 -15.69 18.03 -2.37
CA ILE A 237 -14.83 17.90 -1.19
C ILE A 237 -15.44 18.73 -0.04
N ASP A 238 -15.37 18.20 1.18
CA ASP A 238 -15.70 18.98 2.38
C ASP A 238 -14.57 19.98 2.67
N LEU A 239 -14.82 21.25 2.35
CA LEU A 239 -13.85 22.32 2.47
C LEU A 239 -13.45 22.63 3.93
N ASN A 240 -14.26 22.24 4.91
CA ASN A 240 -14.00 22.49 6.33
C ASN A 240 -13.14 21.38 6.97
N GLN A 241 -12.95 20.26 6.27
CA GLN A 241 -12.11 19.17 6.76
C GLN A 241 -10.64 19.64 6.85
N LYS A 242 -9.95 19.23 7.92
CA LYS A 242 -8.53 19.54 8.12
C LYS A 242 -7.64 18.69 7.20
N ILE A 243 -6.54 19.28 6.71
CA ILE A 243 -5.53 18.61 5.86
C ILE A 243 -4.34 18.04 6.65
N ASN A 244 -4.52 17.84 7.97
CA ASN A 244 -3.52 17.26 8.87
C ASN A 244 -2.16 17.96 8.87
N LEU A 245 -2.16 19.27 8.59
CA LEU A 245 -1.01 20.15 8.70
C LEU A 245 -1.45 21.40 9.45
N ASN A 246 -0.98 21.58 10.69
CA ASN A 246 -1.55 22.58 11.63
C ASN A 246 -3.09 22.46 11.71
N ASP A 247 -3.78 23.61 11.71
CA ASP A 247 -5.23 23.74 11.68
C ASP A 247 -5.75 24.12 10.29
N TYR A 248 -4.93 24.00 9.24
CA TYR A 248 -5.35 24.31 7.87
C TYR A 248 -6.44 23.34 7.39
N THR A 249 -7.35 23.89 6.60
CA THR A 249 -8.47 23.20 5.98
C THR A 249 -8.23 22.97 4.48
N TYR A 250 -9.07 22.14 3.85
CA TYR A 250 -9.09 22.03 2.40
C TYR A 250 -9.37 23.38 1.73
N ASN A 251 -10.20 24.24 2.33
CA ASN A 251 -10.43 25.57 1.78
C ASN A 251 -9.14 26.40 1.69
N ASP A 252 -8.34 26.41 2.75
CA ASP A 252 -7.07 27.13 2.81
C ASP A 252 -6.09 26.59 1.76
N MET A 253 -5.99 25.26 1.67
CA MET A 253 -5.19 24.58 0.66
C MET A 253 -5.62 24.97 -0.76
N PHE A 254 -6.92 24.94 -1.06
CA PHE A 254 -7.40 25.27 -2.40
C PHE A 254 -7.21 26.74 -2.75
N ASN A 255 -7.30 27.65 -1.78
CA ASN A 255 -7.03 29.07 -2.01
C ASN A 255 -5.56 29.26 -2.43
N CYS A 256 -4.63 28.60 -1.72
CA CYS A 256 -3.22 28.62 -2.07
C CYS A 256 -2.92 27.88 -3.39
N LEU A 257 -3.60 26.76 -3.65
CA LEU A 257 -3.48 26.02 -4.92
C LEU A 257 -3.94 26.89 -6.10
N SER A 258 -4.99 27.70 -5.92
CA SER A 258 -5.48 28.61 -6.96
C SER A 258 -4.41 29.65 -7.32
N LEU A 259 -3.71 30.18 -6.31
CA LEU A 259 -2.58 31.10 -6.52
C LEU A 259 -1.39 30.43 -7.23
N LEU A 260 -1.06 29.20 -6.82
CA LEU A 260 -0.01 28.42 -7.46
C LEU A 260 -0.33 28.18 -8.94
N LEU A 261 -1.54 27.70 -9.25
CA LEU A 261 -1.96 27.41 -10.61
C LEU A 261 -2.05 28.67 -11.48
N ASN A 262 -2.36 29.84 -10.91
CA ASN A 262 -2.38 31.08 -11.68
C ASN A 262 -0.97 31.54 -12.11
N ARG A 263 0.08 31.06 -11.44
CA ARG A 263 1.48 31.37 -11.77
C ARG A 263 2.12 30.37 -12.74
N LEU A 264 1.55 29.18 -12.86
CA LEU A 264 2.00 28.20 -13.84
C LEU A 264 1.50 28.57 -15.24
N PRO A 265 2.15 28.06 -16.32
CA PRO A 265 1.63 28.19 -17.67
C PRO A 265 0.17 27.69 -17.74
N GLU A 266 -0.68 28.43 -18.46
CA GLU A 266 -2.13 28.13 -18.53
C GLU A 266 -2.42 26.68 -18.97
N GLU A 267 -1.67 26.19 -19.96
CA GLU A 267 -1.78 24.80 -20.44
C GLU A 267 -1.48 23.78 -19.33
N SER A 268 -0.43 24.00 -18.55
CA SER A 268 -0.06 23.14 -17.41
C SER A 268 -1.17 23.11 -16.36
N SER A 269 -1.68 24.29 -15.97
CA SER A 269 -2.76 24.41 -14.98
C SER A 269 -4.04 23.75 -15.47
N MET A 270 -4.41 23.93 -16.73
CA MET A 270 -5.61 23.33 -17.30
C MET A 270 -5.49 21.81 -17.46
N THR A 271 -4.29 21.32 -17.79
CA THR A 271 -3.98 19.89 -17.86
C THR A 271 -4.10 19.23 -16.50
N TYR A 272 -3.46 19.80 -15.47
CA TYR A 272 -3.60 19.35 -14.09
C TYR A 272 -5.08 19.32 -13.65
N LEU A 273 -5.82 20.41 -13.88
CA LEU A 273 -7.23 20.49 -13.48
C LEU A 273 -8.12 19.51 -14.25
N ASN A 274 -7.81 19.18 -15.52
CA ASN A 274 -8.50 18.11 -16.26
C ASN A 274 -8.28 16.76 -15.57
N ILE A 275 -7.02 16.41 -15.30
CA ILE A 275 -6.65 15.15 -14.62
C ILE A 275 -7.38 15.03 -13.29
N ILE A 276 -7.30 16.05 -12.43
CA ILE A 276 -7.96 16.00 -11.11
C ILE A 276 -9.48 15.91 -11.22
N THR A 277 -10.10 16.60 -12.19
CA THR A 277 -11.55 16.52 -12.39
C THR A 277 -11.96 15.10 -12.77
N GLU A 278 -11.21 14.46 -13.66
CA GLU A 278 -11.44 13.08 -14.08
C GLU A 278 -11.21 12.10 -12.91
N GLU A 279 -10.06 12.16 -12.24
CA GLU A 279 -9.69 11.30 -11.11
C GLU A 279 -10.71 11.37 -9.96
N LEU A 280 -11.19 12.58 -9.63
CA LEU A 280 -12.18 12.77 -8.56
C LEU A 280 -13.62 12.42 -8.97
N SER A 281 -13.89 12.28 -10.27
CA SER A 281 -15.21 11.88 -10.79
C SER A 281 -15.47 10.39 -10.63
N PHE A 282 -14.41 9.57 -10.59
CA PHE A 282 -14.55 8.14 -10.38
C PHE A 282 -15.02 7.86 -8.96
N ILE A 283 -16.18 7.20 -8.84
CA ILE A 283 -16.57 6.55 -7.60
C ILE A 283 -15.58 5.41 -7.40
N LEU A 284 -14.76 5.49 -6.35
CA LEU A 284 -13.77 4.48 -5.96
C LEU A 284 -14.45 3.19 -5.48
N ASN A 285 -15.27 2.57 -6.32
CA ASN A 285 -15.99 1.31 -6.05
C ASN A 285 -15.03 0.12 -6.08
N ASN A 286 -13.96 0.20 -6.89
CA ASN A 286 -12.89 -0.79 -6.90
C ASN A 286 -11.67 -0.22 -6.18
N LYS A 287 -11.44 -0.72 -4.97
CA LYS A 287 -10.29 -0.38 -4.11
C LYS A 287 -9.04 -1.06 -4.66
N LEU A 288 -8.59 -0.65 -5.84
CA LEU A 288 -7.37 -1.11 -6.49
C LEU A 288 -6.09 -0.72 -5.72
N GLY A 289 -6.16 -0.48 -4.41
CA GLY A 289 -5.09 0.18 -3.65
C GLY A 289 -5.07 1.70 -3.84
N CYS A 290 -6.00 2.28 -4.59
CA CYS A 290 -6.14 3.74 -4.71
C CYS A 290 -6.35 4.37 -3.33
N PRO A 291 -5.79 5.57 -3.09
CA PRO A 291 -5.88 6.22 -1.80
C PRO A 291 -7.34 6.51 -1.49
N THR A 292 -7.78 6.15 -0.29
CA THR A 292 -9.12 6.50 0.23
C THR A 292 -9.25 8.00 0.50
N ASN A 293 -8.13 8.73 0.44
CA ASN A 293 -8.03 10.14 0.70
C ASN A 293 -7.84 10.92 -0.61
N LYS A 294 -8.83 11.75 -0.97
CA LYS A 294 -8.77 12.64 -2.14
C LYS A 294 -7.57 13.60 -2.09
N LEU A 295 -7.09 13.94 -0.88
CA LEU A 295 -5.91 14.80 -0.70
C LEU A 295 -4.69 14.27 -1.44
N GLU A 296 -4.38 12.98 -1.27
CA GLU A 296 -3.18 12.39 -1.87
C GLU A 296 -3.30 12.40 -3.41
N ILE A 297 -4.49 12.14 -3.97
CA ILE A 297 -4.75 12.21 -5.41
C ILE A 297 -4.47 13.62 -5.95
N ILE A 298 -4.99 14.63 -5.27
CA ILE A 298 -4.81 16.04 -5.65
C ILE A 298 -3.31 16.40 -5.66
N LEU A 299 -2.61 16.09 -4.56
CA LEU A 299 -1.23 16.51 -4.37
C LEU A 299 -0.25 15.75 -5.26
N VAL A 300 -0.42 14.44 -5.43
CA VAL A 300 0.49 13.60 -6.22
C VAL A 300 0.44 13.99 -7.70
N ASN A 301 -0.75 14.21 -8.25
CA ASN A 301 -0.91 14.62 -9.64
C ASN A 301 -0.41 16.04 -9.92
N LEU A 302 -0.11 16.84 -8.88
CA LEU A 302 0.49 18.17 -9.04
C LEU A 302 2.00 18.08 -9.34
N VAL A 303 2.66 17.00 -8.88
CA VAL A 303 4.13 16.83 -8.94
C VAL A 303 4.72 17.09 -10.33
N PRO A 304 4.16 16.61 -11.46
CA PRO A 304 4.73 16.87 -12.79
C PRO A 304 4.73 18.34 -13.20
N PHE A 305 3.95 19.19 -12.52
CA PHE A 305 3.76 20.60 -12.87
C PHE A 305 4.51 21.57 -11.94
N ILE A 306 5.15 21.06 -10.90
CA ILE A 306 5.85 21.87 -9.89
C ILE A 306 7.28 21.37 -9.68
N GLU A 307 8.14 22.23 -9.12
CA GLU A 307 9.48 21.83 -8.70
C GLU A 307 9.44 21.09 -7.36
N TYR A 308 9.20 19.77 -7.43
CA TYR A 308 9.30 18.90 -6.27
C TYR A 308 10.74 18.33 -6.16
N PRO A 309 11.48 18.57 -5.05
CA PRO A 309 12.92 18.33 -5.00
C PRO A 309 13.33 16.87 -4.75
N PHE A 310 12.37 15.94 -4.58
CA PHE A 310 12.65 14.55 -4.21
C PHE A 310 11.96 13.56 -5.15
N THR A 311 12.28 12.28 -5.00
CA THR A 311 11.49 11.20 -5.60
C THR A 311 10.28 10.91 -4.72
N ILE A 312 9.09 10.85 -5.33
CA ILE A 312 7.87 10.52 -4.59
C ILE A 312 7.88 9.03 -4.19
N SER A 313 7.70 8.77 -2.89
CA SER A 313 7.79 7.44 -2.28
C SER A 313 6.52 7.15 -1.51
N ILE A 314 5.37 7.25 -2.18
CA ILE A 314 4.07 7.00 -1.55
C ILE A 314 3.64 5.55 -1.77
N ASP A 315 3.29 4.89 -0.66
CA ASP A 315 2.92 3.46 -0.58
C ASP A 315 1.91 3.01 -1.66
N TRP A 316 0.86 3.82 -1.89
CA TRP A 316 -0.24 3.41 -2.77
C TRP A 316 0.16 3.37 -4.25
N ILE A 317 1.09 4.22 -4.69
CA ILE A 317 1.59 4.25 -6.06
C ILE A 317 2.36 2.95 -6.35
N ILE A 318 3.28 2.60 -5.45
CA ILE A 318 4.05 1.35 -5.55
C ILE A 318 3.12 0.15 -5.43
N SER A 319 2.12 0.23 -4.55
CA SER A 319 1.11 -0.80 -4.36
C SER A 319 0.27 -1.06 -5.62
N LEU A 320 -0.06 -0.03 -6.41
CA LEU A 320 -0.72 -0.19 -7.71
C LEU A 320 0.14 -0.97 -8.70
N GLU A 321 1.44 -0.65 -8.77
CA GLU A 321 2.37 -1.40 -9.62
C GLU A 321 2.51 -2.84 -9.16
N LEU A 322 2.68 -3.09 -7.86
CA LEU A 322 2.73 -4.43 -7.28
C LEU A 322 1.49 -5.23 -7.66
N LYS A 323 0.30 -4.65 -7.50
CA LYS A 323 -0.97 -5.28 -7.89
C LYS A 323 -0.99 -5.63 -9.38
N PHE A 324 -0.59 -4.70 -10.25
CA PHE A 324 -0.52 -4.94 -11.69
C PHE A 324 0.43 -6.08 -12.04
N LEU A 325 1.63 -6.11 -11.45
CA LEU A 325 2.62 -7.17 -11.68
C LEU A 325 2.09 -8.52 -11.18
N ILE A 326 1.47 -8.56 -10.01
CA ILE A 326 0.85 -9.78 -9.48
C ILE A 326 -0.19 -10.33 -10.47
N ILE A 327 -1.12 -9.51 -10.94
CA ILE A 327 -2.14 -9.91 -11.92
C ILE A 327 -1.48 -10.40 -13.22
N LYS A 328 -0.45 -9.71 -13.70
CA LYS A 328 0.29 -10.10 -14.91
C LYS A 328 1.00 -11.44 -14.73
N LEU A 329 1.56 -11.72 -13.56
CA LEU A 329 2.19 -13.00 -13.23
C LEU A 329 1.17 -14.12 -13.23
N ILE A 330 0.07 -13.95 -12.49
CA ILE A 330 -1.08 -14.88 -12.40
C ILE A 330 -1.57 -15.30 -13.79
N LYS A 331 -1.64 -14.36 -14.73
CA LYS A 331 -2.11 -14.63 -16.10
C LYS A 331 -1.10 -15.35 -17.00
N LYS A 332 0.20 -15.30 -16.69
CA LYS A 332 1.25 -15.88 -17.53
C LYS A 332 1.62 -17.32 -17.18
N ASN A 333 1.41 -17.77 -15.95
CA ASN A 333 1.96 -19.03 -15.45
C ASN A 333 0.91 -19.95 -14.76
N LYS A 334 1.23 -21.25 -14.72
CA LYS A 334 0.63 -22.28 -13.86
C LYS A 334 1.21 -22.17 -12.43
N ILE A 335 0.74 -21.22 -11.64
CA ILE A 335 1.53 -20.72 -10.49
C ILE A 335 1.38 -21.51 -9.20
N ASN A 336 2.53 -21.81 -8.57
CA ASN A 336 2.67 -22.08 -7.14
C ASN A 336 3.01 -20.76 -6.41
N SER A 337 2.46 -20.56 -5.21
CA SER A 337 2.62 -19.32 -4.45
C SER A 337 4.02 -18.90 -4.10
N LEU A 338 4.88 -19.89 -3.84
CA LEU A 338 6.30 -19.67 -3.58
C LEU A 338 7.03 -19.04 -4.78
N ASP A 339 6.50 -19.19 -5.99
CA ASP A 339 7.07 -18.63 -7.21
C ASP A 339 6.68 -17.15 -7.39
N ILE A 340 5.47 -16.73 -6.97
CA ILE A 340 5.04 -15.32 -7.09
C ILE A 340 5.98 -14.40 -6.31
N LYS A 341 6.27 -14.74 -5.06
CA LYS A 341 7.13 -13.90 -4.21
C LYS A 341 8.51 -13.70 -4.83
N LYS A 342 9.13 -14.80 -5.28
CA LYS A 342 10.47 -14.77 -5.89
C LYS A 342 10.46 -13.97 -7.19
N GLU A 343 9.45 -14.19 -8.02
CA GLU A 343 9.34 -13.52 -9.31
C GLU A 343 9.07 -12.01 -9.16
N LEU A 344 8.24 -11.61 -8.19
CA LEU A 344 8.05 -10.19 -7.86
C LEU A 344 9.35 -9.54 -7.42
N ILE A 345 10.10 -10.18 -6.51
CA ILE A 345 11.39 -9.66 -6.05
C ILE A 345 12.31 -9.47 -7.25
N ASN A 346 12.46 -10.49 -8.11
CA ASN A 346 13.33 -10.41 -9.28
C ASN A 346 12.95 -9.27 -10.23
N GLN A 347 11.66 -9.10 -10.54
CA GLN A 347 11.20 -8.06 -11.48
C GLN A 347 11.35 -6.64 -10.91
N LEU A 348 11.16 -6.47 -9.61
CA LEU A 348 11.22 -5.16 -8.96
C LEU A 348 12.64 -4.76 -8.56
N TRP A 349 13.51 -5.75 -8.29
CA TRP A 349 14.88 -5.53 -7.86
C TRP A 349 15.66 -4.64 -8.83
N ASP A 350 15.64 -5.01 -10.11
CA ASP A 350 16.36 -4.26 -11.15
C ASP A 350 15.80 -2.85 -11.35
N LYS A 351 14.49 -2.66 -11.16
CA LYS A 351 13.82 -1.38 -11.38
C LYS A 351 14.02 -0.40 -10.23
N TYR A 352 13.96 -0.88 -8.98
CA TYR A 352 13.85 -0.04 -7.79
C TYR A 352 15.07 -0.08 -6.88
N ILE A 353 15.60 -1.27 -6.63
CA ILE A 353 16.70 -1.45 -5.67
C ILE A 353 18.02 -1.10 -6.35
N LYS A 354 18.27 -1.64 -7.54
CA LYS A 354 19.51 -1.38 -8.29
C LYS A 354 19.67 0.10 -8.68
N THR A 355 18.56 0.81 -8.85
CA THR A 355 18.51 2.24 -9.17
C THR A 355 18.52 3.13 -7.92
N ASN A 356 18.52 2.55 -6.71
CA ASN A 356 18.41 3.25 -5.42
C ASN A 356 17.17 4.16 -5.30
N ILE A 357 16.08 3.84 -6.00
CA ILE A 357 14.82 4.58 -5.90
C ILE A 357 14.11 4.21 -4.58
N ILE A 358 14.19 2.93 -4.19
CA ILE A 358 13.57 2.39 -2.97
C ILE A 358 14.55 1.45 -2.27
N GLN A 359 14.60 1.53 -0.94
CA GLN A 359 15.35 0.63 -0.09
C GLN A 359 14.79 -0.81 -0.11
N GLU A 360 15.68 -1.79 -0.02
CA GLU A 360 15.34 -3.22 -0.09
C GLU A 360 14.35 -3.66 0.99
N ASP A 361 14.59 -3.27 2.25
CA ASP A 361 13.73 -3.66 3.38
C ASP A 361 12.32 -3.07 3.24
N TYR A 362 12.20 -1.81 2.80
CA TYR A 362 10.91 -1.18 2.52
C TYR A 362 10.14 -1.90 1.41
N LEU A 363 10.79 -2.22 0.28
CA LEU A 363 10.16 -3.01 -0.78
C LEU A 363 9.74 -4.40 -0.29
N GLY A 364 10.58 -5.05 0.51
CA GLY A 364 10.30 -6.34 1.12
C GLY A 364 9.06 -6.31 2.03
N CYS A 365 8.84 -5.21 2.75
CA CYS A 365 7.62 -4.96 3.51
C CYS A 365 6.40 -4.82 2.60
N LEU A 366 6.45 -3.99 1.57
CA LEU A 366 5.34 -3.80 0.63
C LEU A 366 4.95 -5.11 -0.09
N ILE A 367 5.93 -5.89 -0.54
CA ILE A 367 5.70 -7.22 -1.11
C ILE A 367 5.05 -8.14 -0.07
N SER A 368 5.53 -8.14 1.17
CA SER A 368 4.96 -8.98 2.25
C SER A 368 3.51 -8.58 2.56
N GLN A 369 3.20 -7.27 2.57
CA GLN A 369 1.84 -6.77 2.76
C GLN A 369 0.91 -7.27 1.65
N TRP A 370 1.33 -7.16 0.38
CA TRP A 370 0.53 -7.66 -0.75
C TRP A 370 0.38 -9.18 -0.75
N ILE A 371 1.43 -9.93 -0.47
CA ILE A 371 1.33 -11.39 -0.34
C ILE A 371 0.39 -11.77 0.81
N SER A 372 0.39 -11.05 1.93
CA SER A 372 -0.54 -11.34 3.05
C SER A 372 -2.00 -11.05 2.73
N LYS A 373 -2.26 -10.17 1.75
CA LYS A 373 -3.60 -9.84 1.25
C LYS A 373 -4.14 -10.87 0.27
N ILE A 374 -3.26 -11.64 -0.33
CA ILE A 374 -3.59 -12.56 -1.41
C ILE A 374 -3.43 -13.98 -0.87
N LYS A 375 -4.44 -14.83 -1.02
CA LYS A 375 -4.30 -16.24 -0.64
C LYS A 375 -3.42 -16.92 -1.68
N VAL A 376 -2.19 -17.27 -1.30
CA VAL A 376 -1.18 -17.94 -2.13
C VAL A 376 -0.67 -19.20 -1.41
#